data_AF-A0A8J6TE60-F1
#
_entry.id   AF-A0A8J6TE60-F1
#
_cell.length_a   1.000
_cell.length_b   1.000
_cell.length_c   1.000
_cell.angle_alpha   90.00
_cell.angle_beta   90.00
_cell.angle_gamma   90.00
#
_symmetry.space_group_name_H-M   'P 1'
#
loop_
_entity.id
_entity.type
_entity.pdbx_description
1 polymer ?
#
loop_
_entity_poly.entity_id
_entity_poly.type
_entity_poly.pdbx_seq_one_letter_code
_entity_poly.pdbx_strand_id
1 'polypeptide(L)' 'MLNEKIPICLSCRFFRLEDVHSGLCRVDRSLEQYPMKLKDESCSQWQECGQQYYIRTGWIKSQLAKEQPDQAE' A
#
# COMPACT_ATOMS: atom_id res chain seq x y z
N MET A 1 -14.89 -15.14 14.44
CA MET A 1 -13.53 -14.61 14.68
C MET A 1 -13.35 -13.48 13.69
N LEU A 2 -13.26 -12.24 14.17
CA LEU A 2 -13.10 -11.09 13.28
C LEU A 2 -11.73 -11.25 12.59
N ASN A 3 -11.71 -11.25 11.26
CA ASN A 3 -10.46 -11.11 10.51
C ASN A 3 -9.85 -9.77 10.89
N GLU A 4 -8.97 -9.75 11.90
CA GLU A 4 -8.24 -8.56 12.29
C GLU A 4 -7.33 -8.18 11.14
N LYS A 5 -7.70 -7.12 10.42
CA LYS A 5 -6.89 -6.59 9.32
C LYS A 5 -5.59 -6.06 9.88
N ILE A 6 -4.47 -6.52 9.33
CA ILE A 6 -3.14 -6.06 9.72
C ILE A 6 -3.04 -4.55 9.39
N PRO A 7 -2.78 -3.68 10.38
CA PRO A 7 -2.82 -2.24 10.21
C PRO A 7 -1.55 -1.70 9.54
N ILE A 8 -1.31 -2.07 8.28
CA ILE A 8 -0.16 -1.61 7.48
C ILE A 8 -0.54 -0.49 6.51
N CYS A 9 0.44 0.27 6.03
CA CYS A 9 0.27 1.35 5.06
C CYS A 9 -0.49 0.89 3.82
N LEU A 10 -0.20 -0.31 3.29
CA LEU A 10 -0.91 -0.86 2.13
C LEU A 10 -2.42 -0.96 2.34
N SER A 11 -2.86 -1.28 3.57
CA SER A 11 -4.26 -1.36 3.98
C SER A 11 -4.84 -0.05 4.53
N CYS A 12 -4.06 1.03 4.52
CA CYS A 12 -4.44 2.35 5.02
C CYS A 12 -5.10 3.23 3.96
N ARG A 13 -6.20 3.92 4.28
CA ARG A 13 -6.90 4.83 3.36
C ARG A 13 -6.07 6.06 2.95
N PHE A 14 -5.11 6.44 3.79
CA PHE A 14 -4.26 7.61 3.57
C PHE A 14 -3.02 7.32 2.72
N PHE A 15 -2.70 6.04 2.53
CA PHE A 15 -1.54 5.63 1.74
C PHE A 15 -1.85 5.72 0.25
N ARG A 16 -0.97 6.34 -0.53
CA ARG A 16 -0.99 6.34 -1.99
C ARG A 16 0.22 5.55 -2.46
N LEU A 17 -0.01 4.39 -3.05
CA LEU A 17 1.05 3.54 -3.58
C LEU A 17 1.72 4.24 -4.78
N GLU A 18 3.05 4.29 -4.80
CA GLU A 18 3.84 4.87 -5.90
C GLU A 18 4.66 3.80 -6.62
N ASP A 19 5.18 2.80 -5.90
CA ASP A 19 5.91 1.66 -6.45
C ASP A 19 5.55 0.34 -5.73
N VAL A 20 6.20 -0.77 -6.07
CA VAL A 20 5.88 -2.11 -5.50
C VAL A 20 6.29 -2.28 -4.03
N HIS A 21 7.10 -1.36 -3.50
CA HIS A 21 7.64 -1.35 -2.14
C HIS A 21 7.07 -0.21 -1.29
N SER A 22 6.80 0.95 -1.89
CA SER A 22 6.59 2.20 -1.16
C SER A 22 5.51 3.11 -1.75
N GLY A 23 5.16 4.13 -0.98
CA GLY A 23 4.18 5.14 -1.36
C GLY A 23 4.15 6.30 -0.39
N LEU A 24 3.25 7.25 -0.63
CA LEU A 24 3.13 8.47 0.16
C LEU A 24 2.03 8.33 1.22
N CYS A 25 2.30 8.79 2.44
CA CYS A 25 1.28 8.93 3.47
C CYS A 25 0.65 10.32 3.42
N ARG A 26 -0.64 10.38 3.09
CA ARG A 26 -1.41 11.62 2.93
C ARG A 26 -2.37 11.89 4.09
N VAL A 27 -2.00 11.45 5.29
CA VAL A 27 -2.82 11.60 6.50
C VAL A 27 -3.00 13.08 6.85
N ASP A 28 -1.90 13.82 6.83
CA ASP A 28 -1.88 15.26 6.99
C ASP A 28 -1.87 15.91 5.61
N ARG A 29 -2.95 16.62 5.27
CA ARG A 29 -3.12 17.28 3.96
C ARG A 29 -2.53 18.69 3.93
N SER A 30 -2.03 19.20 5.05
CA SER A 30 -1.40 20.53 5.12
C SER A 30 0.05 20.53 4.64
N LEU A 31 0.66 19.35 4.53
CA LEU A 31 2.05 19.19 4.08
C LEU A 31 2.18 19.49 2.58
N GLU A 32 3.19 20.30 2.23
CA GLU A 32 3.61 20.52 0.84
C GLU A 32 4.28 19.27 0.24
N GLN A 33 4.93 18.47 1.09
CA GLN A 33 5.58 17.22 0.70
C GLN A 33 5.14 16.10 1.65
N TYR A 34 4.56 15.05 1.07
CA TYR A 34 4.11 13.89 1.86
C TYR A 34 5.29 12.97 2.19
N PRO A 35 5.35 12.41 3.41
CA PRO A 35 6.36 11.44 3.76
C PRO A 35 6.19 10.15 2.96
N MET A 36 7.30 9.63 2.43
CA MET A 36 7.37 8.29 1.84
C MET A 36 7.39 7.23 2.94
N LYS A 37 6.70 6.12 2.68
CA LYS A 37 6.48 5.00 3.59
C LYS A 37 6.56 3.68 2.85
N LEU A 38 7.15 2.68 3.49
CA LEU A 38 7.08 1.31 3.00
C LEU A 38 5.64 0.79 3.15
N LYS A 39 5.24 -0.11 2.25
CA LYS A 39 3.87 -0.65 2.21
C LYS A 39 3.49 -1.46 3.45
N ASP A 40 4.47 -1.99 4.17
CA ASP A 40 4.36 -2.83 5.36
C ASP A 40 4.58 -2.08 6.69
N GLU A 41 4.93 -0.79 6.64
CA GLU A 41 4.95 0.07 7.83
C GLU A 41 3.54 0.25 8.43
N SER A 42 3.45 0.62 9.71
CA SER A 42 2.20 0.92 10.40
C SER A 42 2.32 2.19 11.24
N CYS A 43 1.19 2.82 11.58
CA CYS A 43 1.15 3.94 12.50
C CYS A 43 -0.19 4.05 13.24
N SER A 44 -0.24 4.85 14.31
CA SER A 44 -1.44 5.07 15.12
C SER A 44 -2.58 5.79 14.39
N GLN A 45 -2.27 6.47 13.28
CA GLN A 45 -3.26 7.16 12.44
C GLN A 45 -3.86 6.25 11.36
N TRP A 46 -3.56 4.95 11.38
CA TRP A 46 -4.06 4.00 10.40
C TRP A 46 -5.59 3.95 10.37
N GLN A 47 -6.16 3.92 9.18
CA GLN A 47 -7.58 3.70 8.96
C GLN A 47 -7.78 2.79 7.76
N GLU A 48 -8.69 1.83 7.88
CA GLU A 48 -8.95 0.82 6.86
C GLU A 48 -9.33 1.41 5.50
N CYS A 49 -8.78 0.87 4.40
CA CYS A 49 -9.08 1.31 3.03
C CYS A 49 -10.05 0.41 2.24
N GLY A 50 -10.54 -0.68 2.84
CA GLY A 50 -11.51 -1.59 2.21
C GLY A 50 -10.99 -2.20 0.91
N GLN A 51 -11.74 -2.01 -0.18
CA GLN A 51 -11.42 -2.57 -1.51
C GLN A 51 -10.09 -2.07 -2.08
N GLN A 52 -9.64 -0.87 -1.67
CA GLN A 52 -8.37 -0.29 -2.16
C GLN A 52 -7.16 -1.17 -1.85
N TYR A 53 -7.21 -1.96 -0.75
CA TYR A 53 -6.15 -2.92 -0.43
C TYR A 53 -5.99 -3.97 -1.54
N TYR A 54 -7.10 -4.51 -2.04
CA TYR A 54 -7.08 -5.54 -3.08
C TYR A 54 -6.66 -4.98 -4.45
N ILE A 55 -7.07 -3.75 -4.76
CA ILE A 55 -6.62 -3.04 -5.97
C ILE A 55 -5.09 -2.86 -5.94
N ARG A 56 -4.56 -2.37 -4.82
CA ARG A 56 -3.11 -2.15 -4.65
C ARG A 56 -2.32 -3.45 -4.71
N THR A 57 -2.76 -4.50 -4.01
CA THR A 57 -2.08 -5.81 -4.06
C THR A 57 -2.14 -6.45 -5.44
N GLY A 58 -3.25 -6.31 -6.16
CA GLY A 58 -3.36 -6.73 -7.57
C GLY A 58 -2.39 -5.99 -8.49
N TRP A 59 -2.27 -4.68 -8.32
CA TRP A 59 -1.30 -3.88 -9.06
C TRP A 59 0.15 -4.29 -8.77
N ILE A 60 0.52 -4.46 -7.49
CA ILE A 60 1.87 -4.92 -7.09
C ILE A 60 2.22 -6.25 -7.77
N LYS A 61 1.32 -7.23 -7.71
CA LYS A 61 1.51 -8.53 -8.37
C LYS A 61 1.73 -8.38 -9.87
N SER A 62 0.96 -7.50 -10.53
CA SER A 62 1.11 -7.25 -11.96
C SER A 62 2.45 -6.58 -12.32
N GLN A 63 2.94 -5.66 -11.49
CA GLN A 63 4.25 -5.03 -11.70
C GLN A 63 5.39 -6.03 -11.53
N LEU A 64 5.37 -6.82 -10.44
CA LEU A 64 6.39 -7.83 -10.19
C LEU A 64 6.43 -8.91 -11.29
N ALA A 65 5.28 -9.29 -11.84
CA ALA A 65 5.21 -10.23 -12.96
C ALA A 65 5.79 -9.65 -14.27
N LYS A 66 5.72 -8.33 -14.48
CA LYS A 66 6.36 -7.68 -15.64
C LYS A 66 7.88 -7.56 -15.48
N GLU A 67 8.35 -7.41 -14.25
CA GLU A 67 9.78 -7.35 -13.93
C GLU A 67 10.47 -8.72 -14.00
N GLN A 68 9.69 -9.82 -13.97
CA GLN A 68 10.19 -11.20 -14.10
C GLN A 68 9.51 -11.93 -15.28
N PRO A 69 9.90 -11.65 -16.53
CA PRO A 69 9.29 -12.27 -17.71
C PRO A 69 9.61 -13.77 -17.93
N ASP A 70 10.38 -14.44 -17.04
CA ASP A 70 11.02 -15.74 -17.31
C ASP A 70 10.60 -16.88 -16.35
N GLN A 71 9.35 -16.86 -15.86
CA GLN A 71 8.77 -17.91 -15.01
C GLN A 71 7.35 -18.28 -15.48
N ALA A 72 7.18 -18.43 -16.80
CA ALA A 72 5.99 -19.03 -17.41
C ALA A 72 6.45 -20.12 -18.37
N GLU A 73 6.84 -21.27 -17.81
CA GLU A 73 6.96 -22.55 -18.52
C GLU A 73 6.10 -23.59 -17.79
#